data_AF-A0A0N5CPH5-F1
#
_entry.id   AF-A0A0N5CPH5-F1
#
_cell.length_a   1.000
_cell.length_b   1.000
_cell.length_c   1.000
_cell.angle_alpha   90.00
_cell.angle_beta   90.00
_cell.angle_gamma   90.00
#
_symmetry.space_group_name_H-M   'P 1'
#
loop_
_entity.id
_entity.type
_entity.pdbx_description
1 polymer ?
#
loop_
_entity_poly.entity_id
_entity_poly.type
_entity_poly.pdbx_seq_one_letter_code
_entity_poly.pdbx_strand_id
1 'polypeptide(L)'
;MDIHHLQEKINRQSDELSETRAQLRGYSGRMTLSLESTSDADIIRLETLKKDHVEHSSLLEVFNVPEFTRILVCDLKPRLARLLTPCLPAYLLLAAFRYYDHARDEAGLTGLFSAVHVVLKDTITNSSDMDVLSLWLVNSWRLLNLLRQYSGESNKEWFAANSQKQNSQRMQSFDLGPLRDQLRARVEESFQNLLKRAIEPVLSPKIVPAVLQHESSQEMVVNGSCAENSERRQSTREQNFKRLNFIHNKLKVYGADSVLLGQVFGQMTYWICALALNHLMFRKELCNFEKAIQIKHNVTEVQSWLSANGLSAHRETLEPLVQASHLLQSKKDESNLDTLCGEMTSRLKPKQVIAILQHYTPTDGFEERRLSSDFLIKISEKLNARTRQNGGTEADINMLIMMGTYLTPFNSEPFVYSDFNLQTLSLPTCLHLQAVCKLL
;
A
#
# COMPACT_ATOMS: atom_id res chain seq x y z
N MET A 1 20.90 -34.13 53.92
CA MET A 1 21.28 -33.33 52.75
C MET A 1 20.76 -31.94 53.02
N ASP A 2 21.62 -31.04 53.47
CA ASP A 2 21.22 -29.79 54.14
C ASP A 2 20.58 -28.78 53.18
N ILE A 3 19.41 -28.27 53.57
CA ILE A 3 18.64 -27.24 52.85
C ILE A 3 19.49 -25.99 52.60
N HIS A 4 20.41 -25.69 53.52
CA HIS A 4 21.35 -24.58 53.40
C HIS A 4 22.30 -24.73 52.19
N HIS A 5 22.74 -25.96 51.90
CA HIS A 5 23.61 -26.24 50.75
C HIS A 5 22.84 -26.16 49.42
N LEU A 6 21.54 -26.46 49.44
CA LEU A 6 20.66 -26.30 48.26
C LEU A 6 20.40 -24.82 47.97
N GLN A 7 20.16 -23.99 48.98
CA GLN A 7 20.00 -22.55 48.83
C GLN A 7 21.29 -21.88 48.34
N GLU A 8 22.45 -22.32 48.82
CA GLU A 8 23.74 -21.79 48.35
C GLU A 8 24.01 -22.16 46.88
N LYS A 9 23.60 -23.36 46.44
CA LYS A 9 23.63 -23.75 45.01
C LYS A 9 22.68 -22.93 44.15
N ILE A 10 21.45 -22.67 44.63
CA ILE A 10 20.46 -21.87 43.90
C ILE A 10 20.93 -20.42 43.78
N ASN A 11 21.51 -19.85 44.83
CA ASN A 11 22.05 -18.50 44.81
C ASN A 11 23.24 -18.40 43.84
N ARG A 12 24.18 -19.37 43.87
CA ARG A 12 25.27 -19.42 42.87
C ARG A 12 24.77 -19.53 41.44
N GLN A 13 23.76 -20.36 41.18
CA GLN A 13 23.17 -20.48 39.83
C GLN A 13 22.43 -19.21 39.41
N SER A 14 21.79 -18.51 40.36
CA SER A 14 21.15 -17.22 40.11
C SER A 14 22.18 -16.12 39.81
N ASP A 15 23.31 -16.13 40.51
CA ASP A 15 24.39 -15.18 40.31
C ASP A 15 25.08 -15.42 38.96
N GLU A 16 25.36 -16.67 38.60
CA GLU A 16 25.88 -17.08 37.27
C GLU A 16 24.91 -16.71 36.13
N LEU A 17 23.59 -16.85 36.35
CA LEU A 17 22.55 -16.40 35.40
C LEU A 17 22.47 -14.88 35.29
N SER A 18 22.76 -14.15 36.38
CA SER A 18 22.82 -12.69 36.37
C SER A 18 24.07 -12.19 35.62
N GLU A 19 25.20 -12.89 35.80
CA GLU A 19 26.49 -12.56 35.18
C GLU A 19 26.47 -12.87 33.68
N THR A 20 25.88 -13.99 33.27
CA THR A 20 25.63 -14.30 31.85
C THR A 20 24.65 -13.33 31.21
N ARG A 21 23.60 -12.87 31.93
CA ARG A 21 22.73 -11.78 31.45
C ARG A 21 23.45 -10.43 31.38
N ALA A 22 24.38 -10.15 32.28
CA ALA A 22 25.20 -8.94 32.25
C ALA A 22 26.20 -8.96 31.09
N GLN A 23 26.81 -10.13 30.79
CA GLN A 23 27.65 -10.35 29.63
C GLN A 23 26.87 -10.22 28.31
N LEU A 24 25.63 -10.72 28.26
CA LEU A 24 24.73 -10.52 27.11
C LEU A 24 24.29 -9.06 26.94
N ARG A 25 24.12 -8.29 28.03
CA ARG A 25 23.87 -6.84 27.97
C ARG A 25 25.12 -6.06 27.55
N GLY A 26 26.31 -6.48 27.98
CA GLY A 26 27.60 -5.90 27.57
C GLY A 26 27.89 -6.09 26.07
N TYR A 27 27.45 -7.21 25.49
CA TYR A 27 27.54 -7.45 24.05
C TYR A 27 26.49 -6.69 23.21
N SER A 28 25.44 -6.14 23.83
CA SER A 28 24.46 -5.25 23.18
C SER A 28 24.91 -3.78 23.18
N GLY A 29 25.99 -3.46 23.89
CA GLY A 29 26.47 -2.09 24.12
C GLY A 29 27.63 -1.64 23.23
N ARG A 30 27.70 -2.05 21.95
CA ARG A 30 28.57 -1.38 20.95
C ARG A 30 28.31 -1.72 19.48
N MET A 31 27.07 -2.00 19.12
CA MET A 31 26.66 -2.07 17.70
C MET A 31 25.29 -1.44 17.49
N THR A 32 25.12 -0.21 17.97
CA THR A 32 24.23 0.76 17.32
C THR A 32 24.87 1.18 15.99
N LEU A 33 24.84 0.26 15.02
CA LEU A 33 24.93 0.67 13.63
C LEU A 33 23.67 1.47 13.33
N SER A 34 23.80 2.79 13.47
CA SER A 34 22.97 3.75 12.75
C SER A 34 23.07 3.39 11.26
N LEU A 35 22.06 2.68 10.76
CA LEU A 35 21.86 2.40 9.34
C LEU A 35 20.57 3.08 8.89
N GLU A 36 20.37 4.32 9.33
CA GLU A 36 19.65 5.31 8.54
C GLU A 36 20.65 5.84 7.50
N SER A 37 20.80 5.11 6.37
CA SER A 37 21.49 5.51 5.11
C SER A 37 22.29 4.38 4.44
N THR A 38 21.85 3.12 4.47
CA THR A 38 22.39 2.18 3.49
C THR A 38 21.85 2.51 2.11
N SER A 39 22.65 3.25 1.34
CA SER A 39 22.66 3.17 -0.11
C SER A 39 22.55 1.71 -0.56
N ASP A 40 21.86 1.50 -1.69
CA ASP A 40 21.56 0.23 -2.40
C ASP A 40 22.77 -0.69 -2.71
N ALA A 41 23.95 -0.49 -2.11
CA ALA A 41 25.19 -1.18 -2.41
C ALA A 41 25.50 -2.42 -1.54
N ASP A 42 24.90 -2.58 -0.36
CA ASP A 42 25.22 -3.69 0.56
C ASP A 42 24.10 -4.73 0.69
N ILE A 43 23.24 -4.85 -0.34
CA ILE A 43 22.56 -6.11 -0.57
C ILE A 43 23.66 -7.06 -1.02
N ILE A 44 24.15 -7.89 -0.10
CA ILE A 44 24.82 -9.14 -0.44
C ILE A 44 23.86 -9.82 -1.42
N ARG A 45 24.16 -9.67 -2.73
CA ARG A 45 23.67 -10.56 -3.76
C ARG A 45 24.15 -11.92 -3.30
N LEU A 46 23.30 -12.62 -2.54
CA LEU A 46 23.27 -14.06 -2.61
C LEU A 46 23.18 -14.31 -4.10
N GLU A 47 24.34 -14.65 -4.68
CA GLU A 47 24.46 -15.12 -6.03
C GLU A 47 23.23 -15.97 -6.26
N THR A 48 22.47 -15.63 -7.29
CA THR A 48 21.44 -16.48 -7.86
C THR A 48 21.96 -17.90 -7.75
N LEU A 49 21.51 -18.63 -6.72
CA LEU A 49 22.08 -19.93 -6.37
C LEU A 49 22.03 -20.71 -7.67
N LYS A 50 23.20 -21.08 -8.20
CA LYS A 50 23.32 -21.75 -9.49
C LYS A 50 22.31 -22.89 -9.48
N LYS A 51 21.23 -22.72 -10.24
CA LYS A 51 20.22 -23.74 -10.41
C LYS A 51 20.90 -24.82 -11.23
N ASP A 52 21.29 -25.90 -10.60
CA ASP A 52 21.47 -27.15 -11.34
C ASP A 52 20.14 -27.40 -12.06
N HIS A 53 20.17 -27.36 -13.39
CA HIS A 53 19.01 -27.53 -14.24
C HIS A 53 18.56 -28.99 -14.20
N VAL A 54 17.88 -29.36 -13.13
CA VAL A 54 17.04 -30.54 -13.11
C VAL A 54 15.67 -30.09 -13.64
N GLU A 55 15.22 -30.68 -14.74
CA GLU A 55 13.84 -30.46 -15.21
C GLU A 55 12.91 -31.31 -14.34
N HIS A 56 12.18 -30.66 -13.43
CA HIS A 56 11.21 -31.31 -12.55
C HIS A 56 9.80 -31.22 -13.16
N SER A 57 8.93 -32.17 -12.81
CA SER A 57 7.50 -32.17 -13.20
C SER A 57 6.71 -30.98 -12.62
N SER A 58 7.35 -30.25 -11.68
CA SER A 58 6.79 -29.09 -10.98
C SER A 58 5.59 -29.47 -10.10
N LEU A 59 5.58 -30.72 -9.61
CA LEU A 59 4.62 -31.25 -8.64
C LEU A 59 5.28 -31.28 -7.27
N LEU A 60 4.60 -30.78 -6.25
CA LEU A 60 5.11 -30.74 -4.88
C LEU A 60 4.29 -31.65 -3.98
N GLU A 61 4.85 -32.79 -3.59
CA GLU A 61 4.23 -33.66 -2.60
C GLU A 61 4.46 -33.10 -1.20
N VAL A 62 3.38 -32.82 -0.45
CA VAL A 62 3.45 -32.36 0.94
C VAL A 62 3.03 -33.50 1.86
N PHE A 63 3.98 -34.10 2.56
CA PHE A 63 3.71 -35.24 3.45
C PHE A 63 3.48 -34.81 4.91
N ASN A 64 3.83 -33.57 5.29
CA ASN A 64 3.48 -32.98 6.59
C ASN A 64 2.86 -31.59 6.41
N VAL A 65 1.54 -31.55 6.22
CA VAL A 65 0.77 -30.32 5.96
C VAL A 65 0.85 -29.29 7.10
N PRO A 66 0.68 -29.66 8.39
CA PRO A 66 0.79 -28.69 9.49
C PRO A 66 2.15 -27.99 9.55
N GLU A 67 3.24 -28.76 9.47
CA GLU A 67 4.60 -28.20 9.55
C GLU A 67 4.95 -27.40 8.30
N PHE A 68 4.55 -27.87 7.10
CA PHE A 68 4.69 -27.10 5.86
C PHE A 68 3.98 -25.75 5.96
N THR A 69 2.75 -25.73 6.49
CA THR A 69 1.97 -24.51 6.69
C THR A 69 2.66 -23.56 7.67
N ARG A 70 3.17 -24.08 8.79
CA ARG A 70 3.89 -23.31 9.80
C ARG A 70 5.16 -22.67 9.21
N ILE A 71 5.96 -23.45 8.49
CA ILE A 71 7.19 -22.95 7.85
C ILE A 71 6.86 -21.86 6.82
N LEU A 72 5.87 -22.12 5.97
CA LEU A 72 5.54 -21.22 4.87
C LEU A 72 4.89 -19.92 5.34
N VAL A 73 4.01 -19.99 6.35
CA VAL A 73 3.20 -18.86 6.79
C VAL A 73 3.79 -18.14 8.00
N CYS A 74 4.14 -18.89 9.05
CA CYS A 74 4.57 -18.33 10.33
C CYS A 74 6.07 -18.03 10.38
N ASP A 75 6.90 -18.95 9.89
CA ASP A 75 8.36 -18.85 10.02
C ASP A 75 8.99 -18.00 8.90
N LEU A 76 8.27 -17.80 7.78
CA LEU A 76 8.73 -17.00 6.66
C LEU A 76 8.78 -15.51 7.02
N LYS A 77 9.93 -15.09 7.54
CA LYS A 77 10.16 -13.68 7.88
C LYS A 77 10.18 -12.82 6.61
N PRO A 78 9.56 -11.62 6.61
CA PRO A 78 9.57 -10.75 5.44
C PRO A 78 10.97 -10.40 4.95
N ARG A 79 11.93 -10.22 5.87
CA ARG A 79 13.34 -9.98 5.53
C ARG A 79 13.94 -11.07 4.65
N LEU A 80 13.63 -12.34 4.95
CA LEU A 80 14.07 -13.49 4.16
C LEU A 80 13.30 -13.58 2.85
N ALA A 81 11.98 -13.35 2.87
CA ALA A 81 11.15 -13.39 1.67
C ALA A 81 11.62 -12.43 0.56
N ARG A 82 12.17 -11.27 0.92
CA ARG A 82 12.76 -10.30 -0.03
C ARG A 82 14.02 -10.82 -0.76
N LEU A 83 14.68 -11.84 -0.22
CA LEU A 83 15.87 -12.47 -0.80
C LEU A 83 15.54 -13.70 -1.66
N LEU A 84 14.28 -14.15 -1.60
CA LEU A 84 13.81 -15.33 -2.33
C LEU A 84 13.14 -14.91 -3.65
N THR A 85 12.74 -15.90 -4.44
CA THR A 85 11.94 -15.65 -5.65
C THR A 85 10.66 -14.89 -5.26
N PRO A 86 10.32 -13.76 -5.92
CA PRO A 86 9.08 -13.03 -5.64
C PRO A 86 7.87 -13.95 -5.79
N CYS A 87 6.88 -13.79 -4.92
CA CYS A 87 5.71 -14.68 -4.85
C CYS A 87 6.00 -16.18 -4.66
N LEU A 88 7.17 -16.58 -4.14
CA LEU A 88 7.52 -17.99 -3.93
C LEU A 88 6.43 -18.80 -3.19
N PRO A 89 5.85 -18.33 -2.07
CA PRO A 89 4.76 -19.05 -1.41
C PRO A 89 3.59 -19.41 -2.33
N ALA A 90 3.17 -18.48 -3.20
CA ALA A 90 2.10 -18.74 -4.15
C ALA A 90 2.46 -19.86 -5.14
N TYR A 91 3.71 -19.90 -5.63
CA TYR A 91 4.16 -20.94 -6.55
C TYR A 91 4.30 -22.31 -5.89
N LEU A 92 4.77 -22.36 -4.63
CA LEU A 92 4.85 -23.59 -3.85
C LEU A 92 3.46 -24.17 -3.61
N LEU A 93 2.49 -23.33 -3.23
CA LEU A 93 1.10 -23.76 -3.03
C LEU A 93 0.46 -24.25 -4.33
N LEU A 94 0.68 -23.56 -5.45
CA LEU A 94 0.21 -24.03 -6.76
C LEU A 94 0.81 -25.40 -7.11
N ALA A 95 2.12 -25.58 -6.94
CA ALA A 95 2.78 -26.86 -7.22
C ALA A 95 2.23 -27.99 -6.34
N ALA A 96 1.86 -27.69 -5.09
CA ALA A 96 1.24 -28.65 -4.19
C ALA A 96 -0.20 -28.99 -4.60
N PHE A 97 -1.03 -28.00 -4.95
CA PHE A 97 -2.38 -28.25 -5.45
C PHE A 97 -2.36 -29.07 -6.75
N ARG A 98 -1.42 -28.81 -7.65
CA ARG A 98 -1.22 -29.62 -8.86
C ARG A 98 -0.84 -31.07 -8.55
N TYR A 99 -0.05 -31.32 -7.50
CA TYR A 99 0.27 -32.68 -7.08
C TYR A 99 -0.99 -33.44 -6.64
N TYR A 100 -1.80 -32.86 -5.75
CA TYR A 100 -3.03 -33.50 -5.30
C TYR A 100 -4.08 -33.66 -6.41
N ASP A 101 -4.18 -32.71 -7.34
CA ASP A 101 -5.03 -32.84 -8.54
C ASP A 101 -4.57 -34.01 -9.43
N HIS A 102 -3.26 -34.20 -9.60
CA HIS A 102 -2.69 -35.32 -10.34
C HIS A 102 -2.88 -36.66 -9.63
N ALA A 103 -2.72 -36.68 -8.31
CA ALA A 103 -2.96 -37.85 -7.46
C ALA A 103 -4.45 -38.17 -7.28
N ARG A 104 -5.35 -37.28 -7.72
CA ARG A 104 -6.81 -37.35 -7.53
C ARG A 104 -7.20 -37.43 -6.05
N ASP A 105 -6.48 -36.72 -5.19
CA ASP A 105 -6.74 -36.64 -3.76
C ASP A 105 -7.36 -35.29 -3.39
N GLU A 106 -8.69 -35.24 -3.45
CA GLU A 106 -9.48 -34.04 -3.12
C GLU A 106 -9.36 -33.67 -1.64
N ALA A 107 -9.30 -34.68 -0.75
CA ALA A 107 -9.20 -34.48 0.68
C ALA A 107 -7.85 -33.86 1.06
N GLY A 108 -6.76 -34.32 0.44
CA GLY A 108 -5.43 -33.72 0.59
C GLY A 108 -5.37 -32.29 0.08
N LEU A 109 -5.94 -32.01 -1.10
CA LEU A 109 -5.99 -30.67 -1.69
C LEU A 109 -6.75 -29.68 -0.79
N THR A 110 -7.97 -30.04 -0.41
CA THR A 110 -8.84 -29.21 0.43
C THR A 110 -8.31 -29.08 1.84
N GLY A 111 -7.69 -30.14 2.39
CA GLY A 111 -7.00 -30.12 3.67
C GLY A 111 -5.81 -29.18 3.69
N LEU A 112 -4.94 -29.22 2.67
CA LEU A 112 -3.82 -28.29 2.52
C LEU A 112 -4.31 -26.84 2.39
N PHE A 113 -5.30 -26.58 1.53
CA PHE A 113 -5.85 -25.24 1.38
C PHE A 113 -6.41 -24.72 2.70
N SER A 114 -7.20 -25.54 3.41
CA SER A 114 -7.82 -25.15 4.67
C SER A 114 -6.79 -24.85 5.76
N ALA A 115 -5.76 -25.69 5.89
CA ALA A 115 -4.68 -25.48 6.84
C ALA A 115 -3.95 -24.14 6.59
N VAL A 116 -3.54 -23.90 5.34
CA VAL A 116 -2.86 -22.66 4.96
C VAL A 116 -3.76 -21.44 5.12
N HIS A 117 -5.01 -21.55 4.69
CA HIS A 117 -5.98 -20.45 4.72
C HIS A 117 -6.32 -20.01 6.15
N VAL A 118 -6.46 -20.94 7.11
CA VAL A 118 -6.70 -20.61 8.51
C VAL A 118 -5.51 -19.88 9.13
N VAL A 119 -4.30 -20.41 8.98
CA VAL A 119 -3.08 -19.80 9.54
C VAL A 119 -2.80 -18.45 8.89
N LEU A 120 -3.04 -18.33 7.59
CA LEU A 120 -2.91 -17.09 6.85
C LEU A 120 -3.90 -16.03 7.36
N LYS A 121 -5.17 -16.40 7.54
CA LYS A 121 -6.18 -15.53 8.14
C LYS A 121 -5.71 -15.02 9.50
N ASP A 122 -5.31 -15.92 10.40
CA ASP A 122 -4.87 -15.53 11.74
C ASP A 122 -3.64 -14.60 11.69
N THR A 123 -2.70 -14.84 10.77
CA THR A 123 -1.52 -13.98 10.56
C THR A 123 -1.92 -12.58 10.09
N ILE A 124 -2.85 -12.48 9.13
CA ILE A 124 -3.32 -11.20 8.58
C ILE A 124 -4.17 -10.44 9.59
N THR A 125 -5.06 -11.12 10.31
CA THR A 125 -5.97 -10.49 11.27
C THR A 125 -5.22 -9.98 12.51
N ASN A 126 -4.13 -10.62 12.93
CA ASN A 126 -3.38 -10.22 14.12
C ASN A 126 -2.16 -9.32 13.85
N SER A 127 -1.81 -9.08 12.58
CA SER A 127 -0.66 -8.24 12.22
C SER A 127 -1.05 -6.78 11.96
N SER A 128 -0.17 -5.86 12.35
CA SER A 128 -0.13 -4.45 11.93
C SER A 128 1.17 -4.11 11.19
N ASP A 129 2.07 -5.08 11.01
CA ASP A 129 3.33 -4.88 10.32
C ASP A 129 3.10 -4.79 8.80
N MET A 130 3.47 -3.64 8.23
CA MET A 130 3.40 -3.38 6.79
C MET A 130 4.10 -4.46 5.97
N ASP A 131 5.24 -4.98 6.41
CA ASP A 131 6.00 -5.99 5.68
C ASP A 131 5.26 -7.32 5.62
N VAL A 132 4.68 -7.75 6.74
CA VAL A 132 3.87 -8.99 6.82
C VAL A 132 2.60 -8.86 5.98
N LEU A 133 1.88 -7.75 6.13
CA LEU A 133 0.63 -7.51 5.39
C LEU A 133 0.89 -7.37 3.88
N SER A 134 1.97 -6.71 3.47
CA SER A 134 2.37 -6.59 2.06
C SER A 134 2.75 -7.94 1.47
N LEU A 135 3.56 -8.73 2.18
CA LEU A 135 3.97 -10.06 1.74
C LEU A 135 2.75 -10.95 1.45
N TRP A 136 1.80 -10.99 2.39
CA TRP A 136 0.64 -11.87 2.28
C TRP A 136 -0.43 -11.36 1.32
N LEU A 137 -0.63 -10.05 1.19
CA LEU A 137 -1.49 -9.49 0.16
C LEU A 137 -0.99 -9.87 -1.24
N VAL A 138 0.30 -9.65 -1.51
CA VAL A 138 0.91 -9.94 -2.82
C VAL A 138 0.85 -11.44 -3.13
N ASN A 139 1.20 -12.30 -2.17
CA ASN A 139 1.17 -13.75 -2.38
C ASN A 139 -0.26 -14.30 -2.53
N SER A 140 -1.23 -13.79 -1.76
CA SER A 140 -2.63 -14.22 -1.88
C SER A 140 -3.23 -13.81 -3.23
N TRP A 141 -2.94 -12.58 -3.66
CA TRP A 141 -3.37 -12.08 -4.98
C TRP A 141 -2.72 -12.87 -6.12
N ARG A 142 -1.41 -13.16 -6.01
CA ARG A 142 -0.73 -14.01 -6.99
C ARG A 142 -1.33 -15.41 -7.02
N LEU A 143 -1.56 -16.03 -5.87
CA LEU A 143 -2.16 -17.37 -5.79
C LEU A 143 -3.54 -17.39 -6.43
N LEU A 144 -4.39 -16.37 -6.20
CA LEU A 144 -5.70 -16.27 -6.82
C LEU A 144 -5.61 -16.26 -8.35
N ASN A 145 -4.70 -15.47 -8.90
CA ASN A 145 -4.47 -15.42 -10.34
C ASN A 145 -3.86 -16.73 -10.89
N LEU A 146 -2.99 -17.39 -10.14
CA LEU A 146 -2.47 -18.71 -10.52
C LEU A 146 -3.58 -19.77 -10.55
N LEU A 147 -4.49 -19.77 -9.57
CA LEU A 147 -5.65 -20.66 -9.56
C LEU A 147 -6.65 -20.37 -10.70
N ARG A 148 -6.66 -19.15 -11.26
CA ARG A 148 -7.37 -18.83 -12.50
C ARG A 148 -6.61 -19.36 -13.72
N GLN A 149 -5.32 -19.02 -13.85
CA GLN A 149 -4.47 -19.34 -15.00
C GLN A 149 -4.30 -20.85 -15.23
N TYR A 150 -4.15 -21.62 -14.15
CA TYR A 150 -3.94 -23.06 -14.18
C TYR A 150 -5.22 -23.87 -13.90
N SER A 151 -6.39 -23.22 -13.87
CA SER A 151 -7.67 -23.93 -13.79
C SER A 151 -7.91 -24.75 -15.05
N GLY A 152 -8.70 -25.82 -14.93
CA GLY A 152 -9.20 -26.59 -16.08
C GLY A 152 -10.33 -25.90 -16.86
N GLU A 153 -10.72 -24.68 -16.47
CA GLU A 153 -11.90 -24.00 -16.99
C GLU A 153 -11.70 -23.39 -18.39
N SER A 154 -12.80 -23.32 -19.15
CA SER A 154 -12.80 -22.82 -20.53
C SER A 154 -12.83 -21.29 -20.64
N ASN A 155 -12.42 -20.55 -19.60
CA ASN A 155 -12.29 -19.10 -19.70
C ASN A 155 -11.04 -18.74 -20.52
N LYS A 156 -11.26 -18.33 -21.77
CA LYS A 156 -10.19 -18.05 -22.75
C LYS A 156 -9.21 -16.99 -22.25
N GLU A 157 -9.66 -16.01 -21.46
CA GLU A 157 -8.78 -14.93 -20.98
C GLU A 157 -7.67 -15.45 -20.06
N TRP A 158 -7.96 -16.49 -19.26
CA TRP A 158 -7.02 -16.97 -18.24
C TRP A 158 -5.84 -17.77 -18.80
N PHE A 159 -5.99 -18.36 -19.97
CA PHE A 159 -4.95 -19.19 -20.59
C PHE A 159 -4.53 -18.71 -21.99
N ALA A 160 -5.08 -17.62 -22.51
CA ALA A 160 -4.72 -17.09 -23.83
C ALA A 160 -3.22 -16.77 -23.96
N ALA A 161 -2.61 -16.24 -22.90
CA ALA A 161 -1.18 -15.93 -22.85
C ALA A 161 -0.29 -17.13 -22.42
N ASN A 162 -0.87 -18.31 -22.13
CA ASN A 162 -0.09 -19.47 -21.73
C ASN A 162 0.79 -20.03 -22.85
N SER A 163 2.05 -20.29 -22.51
CA SER A 163 2.89 -21.19 -23.30
C SER A 163 2.28 -22.59 -23.38
N GLN A 164 2.68 -23.37 -24.40
CA GLN A 164 2.25 -24.77 -24.56
C GLN A 164 2.54 -25.59 -23.29
N LYS A 165 3.66 -25.32 -22.62
CA LYS A 165 4.03 -26.01 -21.39
C LYS A 165 3.14 -25.62 -20.21
N GLN A 166 2.84 -24.32 -20.02
CA GLN A 166 1.91 -23.91 -18.97
C GLN A 166 0.52 -24.49 -19.19
N ASN A 167 0.08 -24.59 -20.45
CA ASN A 167 -1.16 -25.28 -20.79
C ASN A 167 -1.13 -26.77 -20.44
N SER A 168 -0.01 -27.48 -20.62
CA SER A 168 0.12 -28.88 -20.18
C SER A 168 0.12 -29.06 -18.65
N GLN A 169 0.32 -27.97 -17.89
CA GLN A 169 0.39 -27.97 -16.43
C GLN A 169 -0.94 -27.61 -15.76
N ARG A 170 -2.00 -27.35 -16.54
CA ARG A 170 -3.33 -27.01 -16.00
C ARG A 170 -3.94 -28.20 -15.26
N MET A 171 -4.65 -27.90 -14.17
CA MET A 171 -5.38 -28.87 -13.36
C MET A 171 -6.61 -29.37 -14.11
N GLN A 172 -6.99 -30.63 -13.92
CA GLN A 172 -8.05 -31.29 -14.70
C GLN A 172 -9.05 -32.06 -13.84
N SER A 173 -8.69 -32.42 -12.61
CA SER A 173 -9.50 -33.34 -11.79
C SER A 173 -10.56 -32.61 -10.97
N PHE A 174 -10.24 -31.43 -10.44
CA PHE A 174 -11.11 -30.73 -9.47
C PHE A 174 -11.53 -29.33 -9.90
N ASP A 175 -12.74 -28.93 -9.48
CA ASP A 175 -13.20 -27.54 -9.57
C ASP A 175 -12.63 -26.72 -8.40
N LEU A 176 -11.95 -25.63 -8.73
CA LEU A 176 -11.28 -24.75 -7.77
C LEU A 176 -12.11 -23.50 -7.45
N GLY A 177 -13.33 -23.38 -7.99
CA GLY A 177 -14.26 -22.27 -7.71
C GLY A 177 -14.38 -21.95 -6.22
N PRO A 178 -14.73 -22.91 -5.35
CA PRO A 178 -14.89 -22.66 -3.92
C PRO A 178 -13.62 -22.16 -3.23
N LEU A 179 -12.45 -22.66 -3.63
CA LEU A 179 -11.15 -22.24 -3.10
C LEU A 179 -10.81 -20.81 -3.54
N ARG A 180 -11.10 -20.48 -4.81
CA ARG A 180 -10.90 -19.12 -5.34
C ARG A 180 -11.82 -18.11 -4.66
N ASP A 181 -13.06 -18.46 -4.35
CA ASP A 181 -13.99 -17.56 -3.66
C ASP A 181 -13.54 -17.27 -2.22
N GLN A 182 -13.08 -18.30 -1.51
CA GLN A 182 -12.48 -18.12 -0.18
C GLN A 182 -11.20 -17.27 -0.25
N LEU A 183 -10.34 -17.53 -1.24
CA LEU A 183 -9.12 -16.77 -1.42
C LEU A 183 -9.38 -15.31 -1.83
N ARG A 184 -10.42 -15.04 -2.64
CA ARG A 184 -10.88 -13.68 -2.96
C ARG A 184 -11.24 -12.90 -1.70
N ALA A 185 -12.00 -13.51 -0.79
CA ALA A 185 -12.32 -12.90 0.49
C ALA A 185 -11.07 -12.64 1.34
N ARG A 186 -10.05 -13.51 1.28
CA ARG A 186 -8.75 -13.26 1.96
C ARG A 186 -7.93 -12.15 1.33
N VAL A 187 -7.95 -12.01 0.01
CA VAL A 187 -7.28 -10.90 -0.68
C VAL A 187 -7.93 -9.57 -0.26
N GLU A 188 -9.26 -9.50 -0.23
CA GLU A 188 -10.01 -8.34 0.27
C GLU A 188 -9.60 -8.00 1.71
N GLU A 189 -9.63 -8.98 2.62
CA GLU A 189 -9.24 -8.76 4.02
C GLU A 189 -7.77 -8.30 4.15
N SER A 190 -6.87 -8.90 3.36
CA SER A 190 -5.45 -8.51 3.33
C SER A 190 -5.27 -7.06 2.86
N PHE A 191 -6.00 -6.67 1.83
CA PHE A 191 -5.98 -5.32 1.28
C PHE A 191 -6.51 -4.32 2.30
N GLN A 192 -7.64 -4.64 2.93
CA GLN A 192 -8.23 -3.83 3.99
C GLN A 192 -7.27 -3.65 5.17
N ASN A 193 -6.67 -4.74 5.67
CA ASN A 193 -5.74 -4.66 6.80
C ASN A 193 -4.47 -3.89 6.45
N LEU A 194 -3.88 -4.10 5.26
CA LEU A 194 -2.72 -3.32 4.81
C LEU A 194 -3.04 -1.82 4.79
N LEU A 195 -4.15 -1.44 4.18
CA LEU A 195 -4.52 -0.05 4.02
C LEU A 195 -4.96 0.60 5.33
N LYS A 196 -5.83 -0.05 6.11
CA LYS A 196 -6.40 0.51 7.35
C LYS A 196 -5.47 0.44 8.56
N ARG A 197 -4.68 -0.64 8.69
CA ARG A 197 -3.88 -0.87 9.91
C ARG A 197 -2.44 -0.42 9.77
N ALA A 198 -1.87 -0.48 8.56
CA ALA A 198 -0.47 -0.12 8.34
C ALA A 198 -0.29 1.22 7.61
N ILE A 199 -1.04 1.47 6.53
CA ILE A 199 -0.83 2.66 5.70
C ILE A 199 -1.54 3.89 6.25
N GLU A 200 -2.86 3.82 6.48
CA GLU A 200 -3.68 4.96 6.92
C GLU A 200 -3.16 5.63 8.19
N PRO A 201 -2.84 4.92 9.29
CA PRO A 201 -2.41 5.57 10.53
C PRO A 201 -1.08 6.33 10.38
N VAL A 202 -0.25 5.92 9.42
CA VAL A 202 1.06 6.52 9.16
C VAL A 202 0.97 7.65 8.13
N LEU A 203 0.05 7.54 7.17
CA LEU A 203 -0.14 8.46 6.04
C LEU A 203 -1.04 9.64 6.43
N SER A 204 -2.23 9.39 7.00
CA SER A 204 -3.24 10.39 7.36
C SER A 204 -2.71 11.60 8.14
N PRO A 205 -1.95 11.44 9.25
CA PRO A 205 -1.45 12.58 10.02
C PRO A 205 -0.45 13.45 9.24
N LYS A 206 0.09 12.94 8.12
CA LYS A 206 1.11 13.61 7.33
C LYS A 206 0.58 14.24 6.07
N ILE A 207 -0.63 13.88 5.62
CA ILE A 207 -1.22 14.44 4.39
C ILE A 207 -1.37 15.96 4.51
N VAL A 208 -1.92 16.46 5.61
CA VAL A 208 -2.14 17.91 5.80
C VAL A 208 -0.82 18.68 5.85
N PRO A 209 0.17 18.28 6.67
CA PRO A 209 1.51 18.86 6.59
C PRO A 209 2.12 18.77 5.18
N ALA A 210 2.05 17.61 4.53
CA ALA A 210 2.66 17.40 3.22
C ALA A 210 2.08 18.30 2.13
N VAL A 211 0.75 18.39 2.06
CA VAL A 211 0.03 18.99 0.94
C VAL A 211 -0.25 20.47 1.20
N LEU A 212 -0.65 20.83 2.43
CA LEU A 212 -1.24 22.14 2.75
C LEU A 212 -0.32 23.05 3.57
N GLN A 213 0.56 22.49 4.41
CA GLN A 213 1.36 23.28 5.34
C GLN A 213 2.85 23.13 5.04
N HIS A 214 3.47 24.17 4.50
CA HIS A 214 4.84 24.44 4.91
C HIS A 214 4.74 25.24 6.21
N GLU A 215 5.46 24.82 7.26
CA GLU A 215 5.84 25.74 8.32
C GLU A 215 6.61 26.89 7.65
N SER A 216 5.93 27.98 7.35
CA SER A 216 6.58 29.27 7.32
C SER A 216 7.02 29.48 8.76
N SER A 217 8.31 29.27 9.02
CA SER A 217 8.98 29.77 10.22
C SER A 217 8.72 31.28 10.30
N GLN A 218 7.63 31.67 10.94
CA GLN A 218 7.26 33.06 11.21
C GLN A 218 6.82 33.23 12.67
N GLU A 219 7.23 32.33 13.56
CA GLU A 219 7.16 32.56 15.02
C GLU A 219 8.52 32.63 15.73
N MET A 220 9.65 32.55 15.02
CA MET A 220 10.96 32.87 15.62
C MET A 220 11.88 33.59 14.62
N VAL A 221 11.57 34.86 14.32
CA VAL A 221 12.59 35.81 13.87
C VAL A 221 13.17 36.48 15.10
N VAL A 222 14.01 35.73 15.83
CA VAL A 222 15.06 36.29 16.67
C VAL A 222 16.32 35.50 16.36
N ASN A 223 17.22 36.12 15.62
CA ASN A 223 18.57 35.69 15.21
C ASN A 223 18.67 35.01 13.83
N GLY A 224 19.35 35.74 12.93
CA GLY A 224 19.49 35.41 11.53
C GLY A 224 20.35 34.19 11.23
N SER A 225 19.85 33.34 10.34
CA SER A 225 20.65 32.46 9.49
C SER A 225 19.78 31.99 8.31
N CYS A 226 20.09 32.45 7.09
CA CYS A 226 19.27 32.17 5.89
C CYS A 226 19.64 30.87 5.15
N ALA A 227 20.64 30.10 5.61
CA ALA A 227 21.14 28.92 4.90
C ALA A 227 20.48 27.59 5.37
N GLU A 228 20.28 27.40 6.68
CA GLU A 228 19.75 26.15 7.26
C GLU A 228 18.27 25.89 6.93
N ASN A 229 17.53 26.94 6.55
CA ASN A 229 16.11 26.82 6.21
C ASN A 229 15.89 26.13 4.85
N SER A 230 16.85 26.17 3.92
CA SER A 230 16.72 25.47 2.62
C SER A 230 16.85 23.95 2.74
N GLU A 231 17.75 23.48 3.60
CA GLU A 231 17.98 22.05 3.86
C GLU A 231 16.80 21.43 4.63
N ARG A 232 16.22 22.17 5.60
CA ARG A 232 14.97 21.76 6.27
C ARG A 232 13.76 21.77 5.33
N ARG A 233 13.64 22.76 4.42
CA ARG A 233 12.60 22.82 3.36
C ARG A 233 12.63 21.60 2.44
N GLN A 234 13.83 21.12 2.09
CA GLN A 234 14.00 19.87 1.35
C GLN A 234 13.62 18.64 2.18
N SER A 235 13.99 18.63 3.47
CA SER A 235 13.83 17.45 4.33
C SER A 235 12.39 16.95 4.49
N THR A 236 11.38 17.82 4.71
CA THR A 236 9.99 17.38 4.92
C THR A 236 9.26 17.03 3.61
N ARG A 237 9.57 17.74 2.52
CA ARG A 237 9.05 17.45 1.18
C ARG A 237 9.58 16.12 0.66
N GLU A 238 10.89 15.90 0.80
CA GLU A 238 11.52 14.62 0.51
C GLU A 238 10.95 13.48 1.35
N GLN A 239 10.60 13.71 2.62
CA GLN A 239 10.06 12.67 3.51
C GLN A 239 8.72 12.08 3.03
N ASN A 240 7.89 12.81 2.28
CA ASN A 240 6.62 12.28 1.77
C ASN A 240 6.81 11.44 0.51
N PHE A 241 7.64 11.90 -0.43
CA PHE A 241 8.05 11.09 -1.59
C PHE A 241 8.84 9.84 -1.17
N LYS A 242 9.71 9.97 -0.16
CA LYS A 242 10.43 8.84 0.43
C LYS A 242 9.44 7.77 0.94
N ARG A 243 8.28 8.14 1.48
CA ARG A 243 7.26 7.18 1.95
C ARG A 243 6.47 6.52 0.82
N LEU A 244 6.03 7.27 -0.19
CA LEU A 244 5.38 6.67 -1.37
C LEU A 244 6.33 5.69 -2.06
N ASN A 245 7.60 6.08 -2.25
CA ASN A 245 8.65 5.22 -2.76
C ASN A 245 8.89 4.00 -1.87
N PHE A 246 8.91 4.17 -0.54
CA PHE A 246 9.12 3.08 0.40
C PHE A 246 8.01 2.01 0.30
N ILE A 247 6.75 2.43 0.30
CA ILE A 247 5.60 1.51 0.17
C ILE A 247 5.63 0.83 -1.20
N HIS A 248 5.87 1.61 -2.26
CA HIS A 248 5.93 1.10 -3.62
C HIS A 248 7.04 0.06 -3.80
N ASN A 249 8.24 0.36 -3.30
CA ASN A 249 9.39 -0.54 -3.38
C ASN A 249 9.15 -1.82 -2.57
N LYS A 250 8.55 -1.73 -1.37
CA LYS A 250 8.18 -2.94 -0.60
C LYS A 250 7.25 -3.85 -1.36
N LEU A 251 6.17 -3.30 -1.92
CA LEU A 251 5.20 -4.08 -2.70
C LEU A 251 5.86 -4.70 -3.94
N LYS A 252 6.68 -3.93 -4.67
CA LYS A 252 7.43 -4.45 -5.84
C LYS A 252 8.41 -5.57 -5.48
N VAL A 253 9.13 -5.45 -4.37
CA VAL A 253 10.10 -6.48 -3.94
C VAL A 253 9.39 -7.83 -3.68
N TYR A 254 8.17 -7.81 -3.16
CA TYR A 254 7.39 -9.05 -2.98
C TYR A 254 6.74 -9.58 -4.27
N GLY A 255 6.74 -8.80 -5.36
CA GLY A 255 6.19 -9.19 -6.66
C GLY A 255 4.81 -8.62 -7.00
N ALA A 256 4.43 -7.48 -6.41
CA ALA A 256 3.16 -6.80 -6.74
C ALA A 256 3.12 -6.38 -8.22
N ASP A 257 2.04 -6.73 -8.90
CA ASP A 257 1.76 -6.30 -10.27
C ASP A 257 1.11 -4.91 -10.35
N SER A 258 0.96 -4.39 -11.57
CA SER A 258 0.43 -3.06 -11.83
C SER A 258 -1.03 -2.89 -11.40
N VAL A 259 -1.85 -3.96 -11.41
CA VAL A 259 -3.25 -3.88 -10.96
C VAL A 259 -3.30 -3.69 -9.45
N LEU A 260 -2.54 -4.50 -8.70
CA LEU A 260 -2.47 -4.38 -7.25
C LEU A 260 -1.88 -3.02 -6.82
N LEU A 261 -0.80 -2.59 -7.48
CA LEU A 261 -0.21 -1.26 -7.23
C LEU A 261 -1.20 -0.14 -7.56
N GLY A 262 -1.93 -0.24 -8.69
CA GLY A 262 -3.00 0.68 -9.07
C GLY A 262 -4.04 0.86 -7.98
N GLN A 263 -4.58 -0.24 -7.45
CA GLN A 263 -5.60 -0.16 -6.40
C GLN A 263 -5.09 0.41 -5.08
N VAL A 264 -3.88 0.02 -4.64
CA VAL A 264 -3.28 0.56 -3.42
C VAL A 264 -3.01 2.06 -3.56
N PHE A 265 -2.31 2.48 -4.62
CA PHE A 265 -1.94 3.89 -4.80
C PHE A 265 -3.10 4.76 -5.24
N GLY A 266 -4.09 4.23 -5.95
CA GLY A 266 -5.35 4.91 -6.23
C GLY A 266 -6.08 5.27 -4.95
N GLN A 267 -6.19 4.32 -4.01
CA GLN A 267 -6.80 4.57 -2.71
C GLN A 267 -6.01 5.57 -1.86
N MET A 268 -4.68 5.46 -1.83
CA MET A 268 -3.82 6.44 -1.14
C MET A 268 -3.97 7.84 -1.72
N THR A 269 -4.03 7.95 -3.05
CA THR A 269 -4.20 9.23 -3.76
C THR A 269 -5.57 9.84 -3.45
N TYR A 270 -6.61 9.01 -3.37
CA TYR A 270 -7.94 9.45 -2.92
C TYR A 270 -7.90 10.02 -1.50
N TRP A 271 -7.27 9.34 -0.54
CA TRP A 271 -7.12 9.85 0.83
C TRP A 271 -6.33 11.16 0.88
N ILE A 272 -5.25 11.28 0.11
CA ILE A 272 -4.48 12.51 -0.04
C ILE A 272 -5.40 13.66 -0.49
N CYS A 273 -6.18 13.44 -1.55
CA CYS A 273 -7.11 14.45 -2.05
C CYS A 273 -8.19 14.80 -1.02
N ALA A 274 -8.89 13.80 -0.50
CA ALA A 274 -10.06 13.97 0.35
C ALA A 274 -9.70 14.64 1.68
N LEU A 275 -8.63 14.18 2.35
CA LEU A 275 -8.20 14.76 3.62
C LEU A 275 -7.67 16.18 3.43
N ALA A 276 -6.83 16.42 2.42
CA ALA A 276 -6.33 17.77 2.18
C ALA A 276 -7.46 18.74 1.80
N LEU A 277 -8.38 18.33 0.93
CA LEU A 277 -9.51 19.18 0.56
C LEU A 277 -10.41 19.46 1.76
N ASN A 278 -10.75 18.45 2.57
CA ASN A 278 -11.55 18.63 3.78
C ASN A 278 -10.90 19.64 4.73
N HIS A 279 -9.58 19.57 4.95
CA HIS A 279 -8.90 20.53 5.81
C HIS A 279 -8.89 21.95 5.23
N LEU A 280 -8.76 22.10 3.91
CA LEU A 280 -8.86 23.39 3.24
C LEU A 280 -10.24 24.04 3.46
N MET A 281 -11.32 23.25 3.48
CA MET A 281 -12.70 23.74 3.65
C MET A 281 -13.00 24.40 5.00
N PHE A 282 -12.19 24.19 6.04
CA PHE A 282 -12.48 24.66 7.40
C PHE A 282 -11.42 25.62 7.96
N ARG A 283 -10.38 25.95 7.20
CA ARG A 283 -9.17 26.61 7.69
C ARG A 283 -8.82 27.84 6.87
N LYS A 284 -9.08 29.02 7.42
CA LYS A 284 -8.84 30.32 6.75
C LYS A 284 -7.38 30.55 6.40
N GLU A 285 -6.48 30.06 7.25
CA GLU A 285 -5.03 30.17 7.08
C GLU A 285 -4.49 29.39 5.87
N LEU A 286 -5.29 28.47 5.32
CA LEU A 286 -4.94 27.67 4.14
C LEU A 286 -5.53 28.23 2.83
N CYS A 287 -6.46 29.19 2.92
CA CYS A 287 -7.18 29.75 1.78
C CYS A 287 -6.61 31.12 1.40
N ASN A 288 -5.41 31.15 0.82
CA ASN A 288 -4.79 32.38 0.29
C ASN A 288 -3.97 32.07 -0.97
N PHE A 289 -3.51 33.12 -1.65
CA PHE A 289 -2.79 33.01 -2.92
C PHE A 289 -1.48 32.21 -2.81
N GLU A 290 -0.69 32.45 -1.77
CA GLU A 290 0.59 31.76 -1.53
C GLU A 290 0.37 30.25 -1.31
N LYS A 291 -0.61 29.90 -0.47
CA LYS A 291 -0.98 28.50 -0.22
C LYS A 291 -1.49 27.82 -1.48
N ALA A 292 -2.17 28.54 -2.36
CA ALA A 292 -2.62 27.99 -3.62
C ALA A 292 -1.47 27.57 -4.55
N ILE A 293 -0.43 28.40 -4.66
CA ILE A 293 0.80 28.05 -5.42
C ILE A 293 1.44 26.81 -4.81
N GLN A 294 1.54 26.77 -3.47
CA GLN A 294 2.12 25.64 -2.76
C GLN A 294 1.36 24.33 -3.00
N ILE A 295 0.03 24.34 -2.82
CA ILE A 295 -0.83 23.19 -3.04
C ILE A 295 -0.69 22.69 -4.48
N LYS A 296 -0.72 23.60 -5.46
CA LYS A 296 -0.57 23.26 -6.88
C LYS A 296 0.76 22.56 -7.15
N HIS A 297 1.86 23.11 -6.63
CA HIS A 297 3.19 22.52 -6.76
C HIS A 297 3.23 21.10 -6.17
N ASN A 298 2.83 20.95 -4.90
CA ASN A 298 2.83 19.68 -4.18
C ASN A 298 1.98 18.61 -4.89
N VAL A 299 0.78 18.98 -5.36
CA VAL A 299 -0.10 18.06 -6.11
C VAL A 299 0.53 17.66 -7.44
N THR A 300 1.18 18.59 -8.15
CA THR A 300 1.86 18.31 -9.41
C THR A 300 3.01 17.33 -9.22
N GLU A 301 3.76 17.42 -8.12
CA GLU A 301 4.81 16.46 -7.81
C GLU A 301 4.25 15.05 -7.54
N VAL A 302 3.13 14.93 -6.80
CA VAL A 302 2.46 13.63 -6.61
C VAL A 302 1.95 13.07 -7.94
N GLN A 303 1.35 13.90 -8.80
CA GLN A 303 0.90 13.49 -10.13
C GLN A 303 2.06 13.05 -11.04
N SER A 304 3.21 13.71 -10.93
CA SER A 304 4.42 13.35 -11.66
C SER A 304 4.99 12.01 -11.17
N TRP A 305 5.00 11.80 -9.86
CA TRP A 305 5.39 10.52 -9.25
C TRP A 305 4.49 9.37 -9.68
N LEU A 306 3.16 9.58 -9.72
CA LEU A 306 2.21 8.59 -10.23
C LEU A 306 2.51 8.25 -11.68
N SER A 307 2.77 9.25 -12.53
CA SER A 307 3.11 9.04 -13.95
C SER A 307 4.38 8.20 -14.11
N ALA A 308 5.43 8.55 -13.35
CA ALA A 308 6.72 7.87 -13.41
C ALA A 308 6.66 6.38 -13.01
N ASN A 309 5.67 5.99 -12.20
CA ASN A 309 5.47 4.61 -11.74
C ASN A 309 4.38 3.85 -12.51
N GLY A 310 3.88 4.39 -13.62
CA GLY A 310 2.84 3.74 -14.44
C GLY A 310 1.42 3.83 -13.85
N LEU A 311 1.18 4.77 -12.94
CA LEU A 311 -0.07 4.98 -12.21
C LEU A 311 -0.82 6.24 -12.69
N SER A 312 -0.65 6.62 -13.95
CA SER A 312 -1.18 7.87 -14.53
C SER A 312 -2.70 8.01 -14.42
N ALA A 313 -3.44 6.89 -14.45
CA ALA A 313 -4.89 6.86 -14.29
C ALA A 313 -5.38 7.47 -12.96
N HIS A 314 -4.55 7.45 -11.91
CA HIS A 314 -4.93 7.97 -10.59
C HIS A 314 -4.62 9.47 -10.42
N ARG A 315 -4.07 10.14 -11.43
CA ARG A 315 -3.78 11.59 -11.37
C ARG A 315 -5.06 12.43 -11.27
N GLU A 316 -6.10 12.02 -11.98
CA GLU A 316 -7.39 12.70 -12.01
C GLU A 316 -8.06 12.70 -10.63
N THR A 317 -7.72 11.75 -9.76
CA THR A 317 -8.19 11.72 -8.37
C THR A 317 -7.77 12.95 -7.57
N LEU A 318 -6.69 13.64 -7.96
CA LEU A 318 -6.21 14.88 -7.32
C LEU A 318 -6.79 16.15 -7.96
N GLU A 319 -7.58 16.04 -9.02
CA GLU A 319 -8.13 17.18 -9.75
C GLU A 319 -8.93 18.16 -8.87
N PRO A 320 -9.73 17.72 -7.87
CA PRO A 320 -10.37 18.65 -6.94
C PRO A 320 -9.41 19.61 -6.23
N LEU A 321 -8.20 19.15 -5.84
CA LEU A 321 -7.19 20.02 -5.24
C LEU A 321 -6.56 20.97 -6.25
N VAL A 322 -6.33 20.52 -7.49
CA VAL A 322 -5.84 21.38 -8.58
C VAL A 322 -6.83 22.51 -8.82
N GLN A 323 -8.12 22.19 -8.92
CA GLN A 323 -9.18 23.17 -9.11
C GLN A 323 -9.34 24.10 -7.91
N ALA A 324 -9.22 23.59 -6.68
CA ALA A 324 -9.21 24.43 -5.49
C ALA A 324 -8.04 25.44 -5.51
N SER A 325 -6.86 25.01 -5.96
CA SER A 325 -5.71 25.90 -6.11
C SER A 325 -5.93 26.97 -7.20
N HIS A 326 -6.57 26.62 -8.32
CA HIS A 326 -6.90 27.58 -9.38
C HIS A 326 -7.98 28.57 -8.93
N LEU A 327 -8.97 28.11 -8.17
CA LEU A 327 -10.01 28.96 -7.57
C LEU A 327 -9.40 30.02 -6.64
N LEU A 328 -8.44 29.63 -5.79
CA LEU A 328 -7.74 30.56 -4.90
C LEU A 328 -6.88 31.59 -5.68
N GLN A 329 -6.29 31.19 -6.81
CA GLN A 329 -5.45 32.05 -7.66
C GLN A 329 -6.24 32.98 -8.60
N SER A 330 -7.52 32.68 -8.84
CA SER A 330 -8.34 33.41 -9.81
C SER A 330 -8.82 34.75 -9.27
N LYS A 331 -9.07 35.72 -10.17
CA LYS A 331 -9.74 36.97 -9.80
C LYS A 331 -11.19 36.70 -9.38
N LYS A 332 -11.62 37.34 -8.29
CA LYS A 332 -12.91 37.08 -7.65
C LYS A 332 -13.84 38.29 -7.83
N ASP A 333 -14.11 38.59 -9.09
CA ASP A 333 -14.99 39.68 -9.52
C ASP A 333 -16.16 39.15 -10.36
N GLU A 334 -17.16 40.01 -10.61
CA GLU A 334 -18.33 39.63 -11.41
C GLU A 334 -17.98 39.32 -12.87
N SER A 335 -16.89 39.88 -13.41
CA SER A 335 -16.44 39.61 -14.78
C SER A 335 -15.94 38.18 -14.97
N ASN A 336 -15.42 37.55 -13.90
CA ASN A 336 -14.90 36.20 -13.92
C ASN A 336 -15.93 35.14 -13.47
N LEU A 337 -17.19 35.52 -13.25
CA LEU A 337 -18.22 34.65 -12.69
C LEU A 337 -18.45 33.37 -13.52
N ASP A 338 -18.43 33.47 -14.85
CA ASP A 338 -18.52 32.33 -15.77
C ASP A 338 -17.37 31.34 -15.58
N THR A 339 -16.14 31.82 -15.48
CA THR A 339 -14.96 30.97 -15.25
C THR A 339 -15.00 30.30 -13.88
N LEU A 340 -15.35 31.05 -12.83
CA LEU A 340 -15.45 30.53 -11.45
C LEU A 340 -16.50 29.42 -11.34
N CYS A 341 -17.60 29.53 -12.10
CA CYS A 341 -18.68 28.55 -12.10
C CYS A 341 -18.58 27.52 -13.24
N GLY A 342 -17.60 27.64 -14.13
CA GLY A 342 -17.44 26.83 -15.33
C GLY A 342 -16.50 25.64 -15.14
N GLU A 343 -15.68 25.39 -16.17
CA GLU A 343 -14.75 24.26 -16.25
C GLU A 343 -13.77 24.18 -15.07
N MET A 344 -13.34 25.35 -14.55
CA MET A 344 -12.32 25.47 -13.51
C MET A 344 -12.74 24.86 -12.17
N THR A 345 -14.04 24.72 -11.89
CA THR A 345 -14.57 24.13 -10.66
C THR A 345 -15.47 22.93 -10.93
N SER A 346 -15.29 22.27 -12.08
CA SER A 346 -16.11 21.14 -12.54
C SER A 346 -16.03 19.90 -11.64
N ARG A 347 -14.91 19.70 -10.95
CA ARG A 347 -14.66 18.58 -10.02
C ARG A 347 -14.91 18.97 -8.55
N LEU A 348 -15.36 20.20 -8.28
CA LEU A 348 -15.76 20.68 -6.96
C LEU A 348 -17.29 20.77 -6.85
N LYS A 349 -17.82 20.38 -5.69
CA LYS A 349 -19.25 20.54 -5.37
C LYS A 349 -19.56 22.00 -5.02
N PRO A 350 -20.81 22.48 -5.20
CA PRO A 350 -21.18 23.87 -4.93
C PRO A 350 -20.77 24.35 -3.54
N LYS A 351 -21.11 23.59 -2.48
CA LYS A 351 -20.72 23.96 -1.11
C LYS A 351 -19.21 23.97 -0.86
N GLN A 352 -18.43 23.15 -1.58
CA GLN A 352 -16.98 23.16 -1.50
C GLN A 352 -16.40 24.47 -2.06
N VAL A 353 -16.88 24.90 -3.23
CA VAL A 353 -16.47 26.18 -3.83
C VAL A 353 -16.82 27.34 -2.91
N ILE A 354 -18.04 27.36 -2.38
CA ILE A 354 -18.49 28.41 -1.46
C ILE A 354 -17.66 28.43 -0.18
N ALA A 355 -17.34 27.28 0.42
CA ALA A 355 -16.53 27.21 1.63
C ALA A 355 -15.10 27.73 1.40
N ILE A 356 -14.45 27.35 0.29
CA ILE A 356 -13.11 27.87 -0.06
C ILE A 356 -13.16 29.40 -0.18
N LEU A 357 -14.15 29.94 -0.89
CA LEU A 357 -14.29 31.38 -1.08
C LEU A 357 -14.61 32.12 0.22
N GLN A 358 -15.48 31.57 1.07
CA GLN A 358 -15.79 32.15 2.39
C GLN A 358 -14.58 32.24 3.32
N HIS A 359 -13.66 31.28 3.20
CA HIS A 359 -12.43 31.24 3.98
C HIS A 359 -11.25 31.97 3.32
N TYR A 360 -11.43 32.47 2.09
CA TYR A 360 -10.40 33.16 1.35
C TYR A 360 -9.96 34.45 2.05
N THR A 361 -8.66 34.56 2.31
CA THR A 361 -8.03 35.75 2.89
C THR A 361 -7.12 36.38 1.85
N PRO A 362 -7.42 37.61 1.40
CA PRO A 362 -6.57 38.35 0.47
C PRO A 362 -5.15 38.50 1.02
N THR A 363 -4.14 38.35 0.16
CA THR A 363 -2.75 38.64 0.52
C THR A 363 -2.52 40.15 0.47
N ASP A 364 -1.89 40.70 1.51
CA ASP A 364 -1.61 42.14 1.63
C ASP A 364 -0.88 42.67 0.39
N GLY A 365 -1.42 43.73 -0.22
CA GLY A 365 -0.86 44.40 -1.39
C GLY A 365 -1.24 43.84 -2.77
N PHE A 366 -1.95 42.71 -2.85
CA PHE A 366 -2.41 42.12 -4.12
C PHE A 366 -3.92 42.26 -4.36
N GLU A 367 -4.74 42.24 -3.30
CA GLU A 367 -6.20 42.33 -3.39
C GLU A 367 -6.76 43.15 -2.21
N GLU A 368 -7.54 44.20 -2.51
CA GLU A 368 -7.98 45.19 -1.49
C GLU A 368 -9.31 44.85 -0.79
N ARG A 369 -10.07 43.85 -1.27
CA ARG A 369 -11.44 43.60 -0.78
C ARG A 369 -11.71 42.15 -0.41
N ARG A 370 -12.30 41.95 0.76
CA ARG A 370 -13.02 40.71 1.10
C ARG A 370 -14.22 40.55 0.15
N LEU A 371 -14.56 39.31 -0.13
CA LEU A 371 -15.69 38.97 -1.00
C LEU A 371 -17.01 39.47 -0.41
N SER A 372 -17.87 40.07 -1.24
CA SER A 372 -19.21 40.48 -0.80
C SER A 372 -20.12 39.27 -0.63
N SER A 373 -21.08 39.36 0.30
CA SER A 373 -22.12 38.35 0.47
C SER A 373 -22.91 38.11 -0.81
N ASP A 374 -23.21 39.17 -1.54
CA ASP A 374 -24.03 39.13 -2.76
C ASP A 374 -23.32 38.38 -3.88
N PHE A 375 -22.00 38.52 -3.98
CA PHE A 375 -21.18 37.77 -4.93
C PHE A 375 -21.19 36.27 -4.64
N LEU A 376 -21.09 35.87 -3.37
CA LEU A 376 -21.16 34.46 -2.97
C LEU A 376 -22.53 33.84 -3.26
N ILE A 377 -23.62 34.60 -3.09
CA ILE A 377 -24.98 34.17 -3.43
C ILE A 377 -25.07 33.90 -4.95
N LYS A 378 -24.62 34.83 -5.79
CA LYS A 378 -24.59 34.66 -7.26
C LYS A 378 -23.81 33.42 -7.69
N ILE A 379 -22.62 33.18 -7.09
CA ILE A 379 -21.83 31.97 -7.36
C ILE A 379 -22.62 30.72 -6.96
N SER A 380 -23.22 30.71 -5.77
CA SER A 380 -23.98 29.58 -5.26
C SER A 380 -25.15 29.23 -6.19
N GLU A 381 -25.93 30.21 -6.63
CA GLU A 381 -27.04 30.02 -7.55
C GLU A 381 -26.58 29.41 -8.87
N LYS A 382 -25.49 29.93 -9.45
CA LYS A 382 -24.95 29.46 -10.72
C LYS A 382 -24.37 28.04 -10.64
N LEU A 383 -23.65 27.73 -9.56
CA LEU A 383 -23.13 26.38 -9.31
C LEU A 383 -24.24 25.36 -9.06
N ASN A 384 -25.30 25.75 -8.37
CA ASN A 384 -26.47 24.91 -8.14
C ASN A 384 -27.21 24.65 -9.46
N ALA A 385 -27.39 25.68 -10.29
CA ALA A 385 -27.97 25.53 -11.63
C ALA A 385 -27.14 24.57 -12.50
N ARG A 386 -25.81 24.73 -12.55
CA ARG A 386 -24.89 23.81 -13.25
C ARG A 386 -25.04 22.38 -12.74
N THR A 387 -25.07 22.20 -11.43
CA THR A 387 -25.18 20.86 -10.83
C THR A 387 -26.49 20.18 -11.22
N ARG A 388 -27.60 20.91 -11.23
CA ARG A 388 -28.91 20.40 -11.69
C ARG A 388 -28.92 20.09 -13.18
N GLN A 389 -28.30 20.93 -14.01
CA GLN A 389 -28.16 20.69 -15.45
C GLN A 389 -27.35 19.42 -15.75
N ASN A 390 -26.34 19.13 -14.95
CA ASN A 390 -25.51 17.93 -15.08
C ASN A 390 -26.14 16.68 -14.44
N GLY A 391 -27.42 16.73 -14.04
CA GLY A 391 -28.13 15.62 -13.41
C GLY A 391 -27.72 15.34 -11.94
N GLY A 392 -27.01 16.27 -11.30
CA GLY A 392 -26.61 16.16 -9.90
C GLY A 392 -27.79 16.28 -8.94
N THR A 393 -27.68 15.58 -7.81
CA THR A 393 -28.74 15.53 -6.79
C THR A 393 -28.65 16.70 -5.81
N GLU A 394 -29.72 16.93 -5.03
CA GLU A 394 -29.68 17.90 -3.94
C GLU A 394 -28.66 17.49 -2.86
N ALA A 395 -28.34 16.19 -2.73
CA ALA A 395 -27.26 15.72 -1.86
C ALA A 395 -25.88 16.15 -2.38
N ASP A 396 -25.65 16.13 -3.69
CA ASP A 396 -24.41 16.63 -4.31
C ASP A 396 -24.21 18.12 -4.08
N ILE A 397 -25.30 18.90 -4.18
CA ILE A 397 -25.29 20.33 -3.88
C ILE A 397 -24.90 20.56 -2.42
N ASN A 398 -25.45 19.74 -1.53
CA ASN A 398 -25.26 19.87 -0.09
C ASN A 398 -23.99 19.19 0.47
N MET A 399 -23.23 18.48 -0.35
CA MET A 399 -22.01 17.79 0.04
C MET A 399 -20.84 18.77 0.17
N LEU A 400 -20.37 18.94 1.41
CA LEU A 400 -19.17 19.74 1.71
C LEU A 400 -17.91 18.86 1.80
N ILE A 401 -17.99 17.79 2.57
CA ILE A 401 -16.84 16.93 2.87
C ILE A 401 -16.76 15.76 1.89
N MET A 402 -15.53 15.40 1.52
CA MET A 402 -15.23 14.11 0.91
C MET A 402 -15.09 13.06 2.01
N MET A 403 -15.37 11.78 1.70
CA MET A 403 -15.24 10.68 2.65
C MET A 403 -13.76 10.36 2.90
N GLY A 404 -13.11 11.13 3.78
CA GLY A 404 -11.66 11.23 3.91
C GLY A 404 -10.91 9.90 4.05
N THR A 405 -11.42 9.00 4.88
CA THR A 405 -10.80 7.68 5.14
C THR A 405 -11.65 6.54 4.59
N TYR A 406 -12.60 6.79 3.69
CA TYR A 406 -13.35 5.69 3.08
C TYR A 406 -12.42 4.79 2.26
N LEU A 407 -12.61 3.49 2.40
CA LEU A 407 -11.85 2.47 1.66
C LEU A 407 -12.79 1.79 0.68
N THR A 408 -12.50 1.91 -0.61
CA THR A 408 -13.20 1.15 -1.63
C THR A 408 -12.83 -0.33 -1.51
N PRO A 409 -13.79 -1.26 -1.65
CA PRO A 409 -13.49 -2.68 -1.73
C PRO A 409 -12.48 -3.00 -2.83
N PHE A 410 -11.67 -4.04 -2.61
CA PHE A 410 -10.69 -4.50 -3.59
C PHE A 410 -11.40 -5.10 -4.81
N ASN A 411 -11.07 -4.57 -5.99
CA ASN A 411 -11.54 -5.09 -7.25
C ASN A 411 -10.72 -6.31 -7.67
N SER A 412 -11.27 -7.51 -7.47
CA SER A 412 -10.64 -8.77 -7.87
C SER A 412 -11.00 -9.24 -9.30
N GLU A 413 -11.82 -8.50 -10.05
CA GLU A 413 -12.23 -8.87 -11.42
C GLU A 413 -11.04 -8.95 -12.39
N PRO A 414 -10.08 -8.00 -12.40
CA PRO A 414 -8.98 -8.06 -13.35
C PRO A 414 -8.14 -9.33 -13.17
N PHE A 415 -7.78 -9.97 -14.28
CA PHE A 415 -6.88 -11.11 -14.30
C PHE A 415 -5.45 -10.65 -14.61
N VAL A 416 -4.48 -11.17 -13.83
CA VAL A 416 -3.07 -10.87 -14.04
C VAL A 416 -2.31 -12.15 -14.35
N TYR A 417 -1.70 -12.18 -15.52
CA TYR A 417 -0.92 -13.31 -16.00
C TYR A 417 0.38 -13.51 -15.21
N SER A 418 0.85 -14.76 -15.11
CA SER A 418 2.18 -15.08 -14.59
C SER A 418 3.03 -15.76 -15.65
N ASP A 419 4.14 -15.13 -16.02
CA ASP A 419 5.17 -15.68 -16.92
C ASP A 419 6.15 -16.62 -16.20
N PHE A 420 5.94 -16.88 -14.90
CA PHE A 420 6.86 -17.70 -14.13
C PHE A 420 6.85 -19.16 -14.60
N ASN A 421 8.02 -19.66 -15.01
CA ASN A 421 8.21 -21.04 -15.41
C ASN A 421 8.29 -21.96 -14.19
N LEU A 422 7.22 -22.71 -13.92
CA LEU A 422 7.12 -23.62 -12.77
C LEU A 422 8.23 -24.69 -12.72
N GLN A 423 8.82 -25.05 -13.86
CA GLN A 423 9.95 -26.00 -13.92
C GLN A 423 11.22 -25.48 -13.24
N THR A 424 11.35 -24.16 -13.17
CA THR A 424 12.49 -23.50 -12.52
C THR A 424 12.26 -23.32 -11.03
N LEU A 425 11.11 -23.78 -10.49
CA LEU A 425 10.83 -23.73 -9.07
C LEU A 425 11.85 -24.59 -8.32
N SER A 426 12.42 -24.04 -7.26
CA SER A 426 13.40 -24.71 -6.41
C SER A 426 13.04 -24.48 -4.95
N LEU A 427 13.23 -25.48 -4.10
CA LEU A 427 13.03 -25.35 -2.66
C LEU A 427 14.26 -24.65 -2.04
N PRO A 428 14.14 -23.42 -1.51
CA PRO A 428 15.27 -22.75 -0.88
C PRO A 428 15.71 -23.51 0.37
N THR A 429 17.01 -23.81 0.46
CA THR A 429 17.59 -24.58 1.57
C THR A 429 17.36 -23.91 2.93
N CYS A 430 17.32 -22.58 2.97
CA CYS A 430 17.08 -21.78 4.17
C CYS A 430 15.68 -21.98 4.80
N LEU A 431 14.72 -22.52 4.05
CA LEU A 431 13.38 -22.82 4.58
C LEU A 431 13.27 -24.25 5.12
N HIS A 432 14.29 -25.09 4.92
CA HIS A 432 14.32 -26.49 5.37
C HIS A 432 13.09 -27.33 4.94
N LEU A 433 12.45 -26.96 3.82
CA LEU A 433 11.22 -27.57 3.31
C LEU A 433 11.39 -29.04 2.90
N GLN A 434 12.62 -29.50 2.64
CA GLN A 434 12.92 -30.89 2.26
C GLN A 434 12.50 -31.93 3.31
N ALA A 435 12.34 -31.50 4.57
CA ALA A 435 11.89 -32.36 5.67
C ALA A 435 10.36 -32.55 5.71
N VAL A 436 9.59 -31.80 4.90
CA VAL A 436 8.11 -31.78 4.96
C VAL A 436 7.44 -31.88 3.59
N CYS A 437 8.18 -31.60 2.51
CA CYS A 437 7.71 -31.76 1.14
C CYS A 437 8.83 -32.20 0.19
N LYS A 438 8.42 -32.78 -0.94
CA LYS A 438 9.31 -33.27 -1.99
C LYS A 438 8.87 -32.72 -3.35
N LEU A 439 9.77 -32.01 -4.03
CA LEU A 439 9.56 -31.56 -5.40
C LEU A 439 9.92 -32.70 -6.36
N LEU A 440 8.97 -33.07 -7.22
CA LEU A 440 9.06 -34.20 -8.15
C LEU A 440 9.36 -33.75 -9.58
#